data_AF-A4Q8I0-F1
#
_entry.id   AF-A4Q8I0-F1
#
_cell.length_a   1.000
_cell.length_b   1.000
_cell.length_c   1.000
_cell.angle_alpha   90.00
_cell.angle_beta   90.00
_cell.angle_gamma   90.00
#
_symmetry.space_group_name_H-M   'P 1'
#
loop_
_entity.id
_entity.type
_entity.pdbx_description
1 polymer ?
#
loop_
_entity_poly.entity_id
_entity_poly.type
_entity_poly.pdbx_seq_one_letter_code
_entity_poly.pdbx_strand_id
1 'polypeptide(L)'
;MTSQNKPNGYCEIALLLDYSERIYQEYMRSGKKFIYAKILRNVNERIYENLINYSCHLQPQVRNCAVELMLHLDVWRAIWDSEFETQKPKLRDVFTFSNEVNFPRKYVDSLLSELACLSDL
;
A
#
# COMPACT_ATOMS: atom_id res chain seq x y z
N MET A 1 24.92 -13.10 -21.39
CA MET A 1 24.54 -12.39 -20.17
C MET A 1 23.16 -11.81 -20.39
N THR A 2 22.12 -12.51 -19.94
CA THR A 2 20.73 -12.09 -20.08
C THR A 2 20.52 -10.87 -19.20
N SER A 3 20.25 -9.73 -19.83
CA SER A 3 19.64 -8.57 -19.19
C SER A 3 18.38 -9.08 -18.49
N GLN A 4 18.43 -9.24 -17.16
CA GLN A 4 17.23 -9.46 -16.38
C GLN A 4 16.39 -8.19 -16.58
N ASN A 5 15.26 -8.32 -17.28
CA ASN A 5 14.19 -7.34 -17.24
C ASN A 5 13.78 -7.20 -15.77
N LYS A 6 14.41 -6.27 -15.04
CA LYS A 6 13.94 -5.89 -13.73
C LYS A 6 12.53 -5.35 -13.93
N PRO A 7 11.51 -5.90 -13.27
CA PRO A 7 10.20 -5.29 -13.29
C PRO A 7 10.34 -3.84 -12.84
N ASN A 8 9.82 -2.95 -13.68
CA ASN A 8 9.77 -1.54 -13.39
C ASN A 8 8.96 -1.33 -12.10
N GLY A 9 9.63 -0.87 -11.03
CA GLY A 9 9.00 -0.63 -9.73
C GLY A 9 7.81 0.32 -9.80
N TYR A 10 7.76 1.20 -10.80
CA TYR A 10 6.58 2.01 -11.10
C TYR A 10 5.34 1.17 -11.39
N CYS A 11 5.41 0.27 -12.40
CA CYS A 11 4.25 -0.52 -12.84
C CYS A 11 3.67 -1.37 -11.69
N GLU A 12 4.54 -1.93 -10.85
CA GLU A 12 4.10 -2.76 -9.73
C GLU A 12 3.47 -1.93 -8.60
N ILE A 13 4.12 -0.84 -8.18
CA ILE A 13 3.59 0.03 -7.11
C ILE A 13 2.29 0.70 -7.56
N ALA A 14 2.23 1.22 -8.78
CA ALA A 14 1.03 1.84 -9.34
C ALA A 14 -0.15 0.85 -9.40
N LEU A 15 0.08 -0.36 -9.94
CA LEU A 15 -0.95 -1.40 -10.01
C LEU A 15 -1.46 -1.78 -8.62
N LEU A 16 -0.57 -1.91 -7.63
CA LEU A 16 -0.96 -2.28 -6.27
C LEU A 16 -1.75 -1.17 -5.58
N LEU A 17 -1.42 0.11 -5.82
CA LEU A 17 -2.16 1.26 -5.31
C LEU A 17 -3.56 1.36 -5.95
N ASP A 18 -3.68 1.17 -7.25
CA ASP A 18 -4.99 1.13 -7.93
C ASP A 18 -5.84 -0.04 -7.41
N TYR A 19 -5.21 -1.19 -7.19
CA TYR A 19 -5.89 -2.36 -6.67
C TYR A 19 -6.32 -2.17 -5.20
N SER A 20 -5.49 -1.54 -4.36
CA SER A 20 -5.85 -1.26 -2.97
C SER A 20 -7.04 -0.29 -2.87
N GLU A 21 -7.08 0.74 -3.72
CA GLU A 21 -8.24 1.64 -3.85
C GLU A 21 -9.50 0.87 -4.27
N ARG A 22 -9.40 0.01 -5.30
CA ARG A 22 -10.52 -0.82 -5.74
C ARG A 22 -11.05 -1.73 -4.62
N ILE A 23 -10.17 -2.32 -3.81
CA ILE A 23 -10.54 -3.17 -2.67
C ILE A 23 -11.18 -2.33 -1.57
N TYR A 24 -10.63 -1.15 -1.27
CA TYR A 24 -11.20 -0.24 -0.28
C TYR A 24 -12.64 0.14 -0.64
N GLN A 25 -12.91 0.38 -1.92
CA GLN A 25 -14.28 0.62 -2.40
C GLN A 25 -15.21 -0.59 -2.17
N GLU A 26 -14.75 -1.83 -2.40
CA GLU A 26 -15.55 -3.02 -2.07
C GLU A 26 -15.75 -3.21 -0.57
N TYR A 27 -14.72 -2.90 0.24
CA TYR A 27 -14.83 -2.90 1.69
C TYR A 27 -15.94 -1.94 2.13
N MET A 28 -15.98 -0.71 1.60
CA MET A 28 -17.04 0.24 1.91
C MET A 28 -18.42 -0.22 1.42
N ARG A 29 -18.52 -0.70 0.17
CA ARG A 29 -19.78 -1.17 -0.44
C ARG A 29 -20.39 -2.40 0.23
N SER A 30 -19.55 -3.30 0.72
CA SER A 30 -19.98 -4.55 1.36
C SER A 30 -20.49 -4.37 2.79
N GLY A 31 -20.45 -3.14 3.34
CA GLY A 31 -20.71 -2.91 4.76
C GLY A 31 -19.52 -3.32 5.62
N LYS A 32 -18.30 -3.06 5.13
CA LYS A 32 -17.03 -3.25 5.84
C LYS A 32 -16.77 -4.70 6.22
N LYS A 33 -16.96 -5.62 5.27
CA LYS A 33 -16.75 -7.06 5.50
C LYS A 33 -15.27 -7.39 5.66
N PHE A 34 -14.98 -8.22 6.65
CA PHE A 34 -13.60 -8.60 7.00
C PHE A 34 -12.80 -9.18 5.83
N ILE A 35 -13.43 -9.95 4.93
CA ILE A 35 -12.75 -10.49 3.75
C ILE A 35 -12.03 -9.41 2.94
N TYR A 36 -12.66 -8.24 2.70
CA TYR A 36 -12.03 -7.16 1.94
C TYR A 36 -10.95 -6.45 2.76
N ALA A 37 -11.15 -6.25 4.07
CA ALA A 37 -10.13 -5.70 4.96
C ALA A 37 -8.88 -6.59 5.02
N LYS A 38 -9.05 -7.92 5.00
CA LYS A 38 -7.96 -8.89 4.94
C LYS A 38 -7.22 -8.85 3.61
N ILE A 39 -7.94 -8.75 2.49
CA ILE A 39 -7.31 -8.60 1.17
C ILE A 39 -6.55 -7.27 1.10
N LEU A 40 -7.13 -6.18 1.63
CA LEU A 40 -6.49 -4.87 1.68
C LEU A 40 -5.18 -4.92 2.48
N ARG A 41 -5.17 -5.57 3.65
CA ARG A 41 -3.95 -5.79 4.44
C ARG A 41 -2.86 -6.48 3.61
N ASN A 42 -3.21 -7.52 2.87
CA ASN A 42 -2.24 -8.26 2.05
C ASN A 42 -1.68 -7.41 0.90
N VAL A 43 -2.51 -6.58 0.28
CA VAL A 43 -2.05 -5.66 -0.77
C VAL A 43 -1.16 -4.57 -0.19
N ASN A 44 -1.52 -4.01 0.97
CA ASN A 44 -0.70 -3.03 1.68
C ASN A 44 0.68 -3.57 2.05
N GLU A 45 0.77 -4.83 2.50
CA GLU A 45 2.06 -5.48 2.76
C GLU A 45 2.91 -5.57 1.49
N ARG A 46 2.30 -5.96 0.36
CA ARG A 46 3.02 -6.03 -0.92
C ARG A 46 3.50 -4.66 -1.39
N ILE A 47 2.72 -3.61 -1.18
CA ILE A 47 3.16 -2.22 -1.47
C ILE A 47 4.39 -1.90 -0.63
N TYR A 48 4.33 -2.19 0.68
CA TYR A 48 5.45 -1.95 1.59
C TYR A 48 6.73 -2.68 1.17
N GLU A 49 6.65 -3.97 0.85
CA GLU A 49 7.77 -4.76 0.34
C GLU A 49 8.37 -4.17 -0.93
N ASN A 50 7.52 -3.71 -1.85
CA ASN A 50 7.97 -3.04 -3.07
C ASN A 50 8.68 -1.72 -2.78
N LEU A 51 8.14 -0.90 -1.88
CA LEU A 51 8.78 0.35 -1.48
C LEU A 51 10.18 0.10 -0.89
N ILE A 52 10.35 -0.91 -0.05
CA ILE A 52 11.68 -1.30 0.46
C ILE A 52 12.64 -1.66 -0.68
N ASN A 53 12.18 -2.46 -1.64
CA ASN A 53 13.02 -2.95 -2.73
C ASN A 53 13.45 -1.86 -3.73
N TYR A 54 12.59 -0.86 -3.96
CA TYR A 54 12.85 0.17 -4.97
C TYR A 54 13.35 1.51 -4.39
N SER A 55 13.02 1.83 -3.14
CA SER A 55 13.32 3.16 -2.56
C SER A 55 14.81 3.47 -2.46
N CYS A 56 15.68 2.47 -2.31
CA CYS A 56 17.12 2.69 -2.24
C CYS A 56 17.72 3.24 -3.56
N HIS A 57 17.01 3.05 -4.68
CA HIS A 57 17.40 3.53 -6.00
C HIS A 57 16.83 4.92 -6.34
N LEU A 58 15.98 5.48 -5.48
CA LEU A 58 15.36 6.78 -5.71
C LEU A 58 16.28 7.94 -5.30
N GLN A 59 16.07 9.09 -5.93
CA GLN A 59 16.70 10.35 -5.52
C GLN A 59 16.31 10.69 -4.07
N PRO A 60 17.21 11.32 -3.28
CA PRO A 60 16.97 11.58 -1.85
C PRO A 60 15.64 12.27 -1.54
N GLN A 61 15.22 13.23 -2.36
CA GLN A 61 13.95 13.95 -2.21
C GLN A 61 12.71 13.05 -2.40
N VAL A 62 12.81 12.03 -3.24
CA VAL A 62 11.71 11.08 -3.53
C VAL A 62 11.72 9.92 -2.54
N ARG A 63 12.88 9.58 -1.96
CA ARG A 63 12.95 8.63 -0.84
C ARG A 63 12.07 9.06 0.33
N ASN A 64 12.01 10.36 0.63
CA ASN A 64 11.10 10.88 1.65
C ASN A 64 9.63 10.58 1.32
N CYS A 65 9.23 10.62 0.04
CA CYS A 65 7.87 10.27 -0.36
C CYS A 65 7.56 8.78 -0.11
N ALA A 66 8.52 7.89 -0.38
CA ALA A 66 8.39 6.47 -0.06
C ALA A 66 8.32 6.24 1.47
N VAL A 67 9.15 6.94 2.24
CA VAL A 67 9.15 6.87 3.71
C VAL A 67 7.80 7.27 4.31
N GLU A 68 7.18 8.34 3.81
CA GLU A 68 5.85 8.77 4.28
C GLU A 68 4.77 7.72 3.99
N LEU A 69 4.80 7.09 2.81
CA LEU A 69 3.89 5.99 2.49
C LEU A 69 4.15 4.75 3.37
N MET A 70 5.41 4.40 3.61
CA MET A 70 5.78 3.29 4.49
C MET A 70 5.29 3.53 5.93
N LEU A 71 5.50 4.73 6.47
CA LEU A 71 5.02 5.11 7.80
C LEU A 71 3.51 4.96 7.93
N HIS A 72 2.76 5.41 6.92
CA HIS A 72 1.31 5.22 6.87
C HIS A 72 0.92 3.73 6.91
N LEU A 73 1.58 2.89 6.10
CA LEU A 73 1.30 1.46 6.02
C LEU A 73 1.63 0.73 7.32
N ASP A 74 2.75 1.09 7.98
CA ASP A 74 3.15 0.51 9.26
C ASP A 74 2.15 0.84 10.37
N VAL A 75 1.73 2.11 10.49
CA VAL A 75 0.73 2.50 11.50
C VAL A 75 -0.61 1.80 11.22
N TRP A 76 -1.05 1.79 9.96
CA TRP A 76 -2.28 1.12 9.57
C TRP A 76 -2.23 -0.38 9.90
N ARG A 77 -1.11 -1.05 9.61
CA ARG A 77 -0.90 -2.47 9.89
C ARG A 77 -0.92 -2.76 11.38
N ALA A 78 -0.24 -1.95 12.19
CA ALA A 78 -0.21 -2.12 13.64
C ALA A 78 -1.61 -2.03 14.26
N ILE A 79 -2.41 -1.04 13.83
CA ILE A 79 -3.81 -0.90 14.27
C ILE A 79 -4.63 -2.11 13.82
N TRP A 80 -4.50 -2.52 12.55
CA TRP A 80 -5.23 -3.66 12.02
C TRP A 80 -4.93 -4.95 12.80
N ASP A 81 -3.65 -5.22 13.07
CA ASP A 81 -3.21 -6.44 13.77
C ASP A 81 -3.78 -6.48 15.20
N SER A 82 -3.74 -5.35 15.93
CA SER A 82 -4.34 -5.24 17.27
C SER A 82 -5.86 -5.49 17.25
N GLU A 83 -6.55 -4.96 16.24
CA GLU A 83 -8.01 -5.03 16.12
C GLU A 83 -8.47 -6.41 15.66
N PHE A 84 -7.70 -7.06 14.79
CA PHE A 84 -7.96 -8.43 14.37
C PHE A 84 -7.89 -9.41 15.56
N GLU A 85 -6.87 -9.29 16.41
CA GLU A 85 -6.72 -10.12 17.62
C GLU A 85 -7.84 -9.88 18.65
N THR A 86 -8.34 -8.64 18.71
CA THR A 86 -9.42 -8.25 19.63
C THR A 86 -10.79 -8.73 19.13
N GLN A 87 -11.11 -8.47 17.87
CA GLN A 87 -12.43 -8.72 17.29
C GLN A 87 -12.63 -10.16 16.81
N LYS A 88 -11.54 -10.85 16.42
CA LYS A 88 -11.54 -12.23 15.88
C LYS A 88 -12.62 -12.47 14.80
N PRO A 89 -12.70 -11.62 13.76
CA PRO A 89 -13.78 -11.66 12.79
C PRO A 89 -13.74 -12.90 11.89
N LYS A 90 -14.90 -13.44 11.53
CA LYS A 90 -15.06 -14.35 10.39
C LYS A 90 -15.13 -13.55 9.10
N LEU A 91 -14.93 -14.21 7.96
CA LEU A 91 -14.84 -13.55 6.64
C LEU A 91 -16.01 -12.61 6.29
N ARG A 92 -17.22 -12.92 6.78
CA ARG A 92 -18.45 -12.15 6.49
C ARG A 92 -18.87 -11.23 7.65
N ASP A 93 -18.09 -11.17 8.71
CA ASP A 93 -18.35 -10.28 9.83
C ASP A 93 -17.95 -8.86 9.44
N VAL A 94 -18.57 -7.89 10.11
CA VAL A 94 -18.17 -6.49 10.01
C VAL A 94 -16.85 -6.36 10.77
N PHE A 95 -15.86 -5.72 10.15
CA PHE A 95 -14.57 -5.43 10.78
C PHE A 95 -14.25 -3.97 10.54
N THR A 96 -14.09 -3.21 11.62
CA THR A 96 -13.83 -1.77 11.58
C THR A 96 -12.84 -1.38 12.64
N PHE A 97 -12.01 -0.38 12.37
CA PHE A 97 -11.08 0.19 13.33
C PHE A 97 -10.94 1.69 13.09
N SER A 98 -10.60 2.43 14.14
CA SER A 98 -10.27 3.85 14.01
C SER A 98 -8.85 3.98 13.48
N ASN A 99 -8.66 4.79 12.44
CA ASN A 99 -7.33 5.14 11.96
C ASN A 99 -7.24 6.67 11.93
N GLU A 100 -6.33 7.22 12.73
CA GLU A 100 -6.10 8.66 12.81
C GLU A 100 -5.08 9.14 11.76
N VAL A 101 -4.38 8.22 11.09
CA VAL A 101 -3.38 8.53 10.07
C VAL A 101 -4.00 8.47 8.68
N ASN A 102 -4.11 9.62 8.04
CA ASN A 102 -4.62 9.74 6.68
C ASN A 102 -3.64 9.20 5.64
N PHE A 103 -4.17 8.73 4.52
CA PHE A 103 -3.37 8.31 3.38
C PHE A 103 -2.56 9.50 2.81
N PRO A 104 -1.23 9.39 2.64
CA PRO A 104 -0.36 10.51 2.31
C PRO A 104 -0.38 10.86 0.81
N ARG A 105 -1.55 11.23 0.29
CA ARG A 105 -1.83 11.38 -1.17
C ARG A 105 -0.78 12.21 -1.92
N LYS A 106 -0.42 13.38 -1.40
CA LYS A 106 0.60 14.26 -2.02
C LYS A 106 1.95 13.57 -2.21
N TYR A 107 2.38 12.78 -1.23
CA TYR A 107 3.64 12.04 -1.30
C TYR A 107 3.55 10.87 -2.29
N VAL A 108 2.41 10.19 -2.32
CA VAL A 108 2.17 9.10 -3.30
C VAL A 108 2.17 9.63 -4.73
N ASP A 109 1.48 10.74 -5.00
CA ASP A 109 1.45 11.35 -6.34
C ASP A 109 2.86 11.75 -6.80
N SER A 110 3.66 12.30 -5.88
CA SER A 110 5.06 12.67 -6.14
C SER A 110 5.95 11.45 -6.38
N LEU A 111 5.76 10.38 -5.61
CA LEU A 111 6.47 9.12 -5.77
C LEU A 111 6.18 8.47 -7.13
N LEU A 112 4.92 8.39 -7.52
CA LEU A 112 4.50 7.82 -8.79
C LEU A 112 5.04 8.62 -9.99
N SER A 113 5.03 9.95 -9.89
CA SER A 113 5.56 10.81 -10.94
C SER A 113 7.06 10.56 -11.21
N GLU A 114 7.86 10.41 -10.16
CA GLU A 114 9.29 10.10 -10.32
C GLU A 114 9.52 8.69 -10.86
N LEU A 115 8.82 7.71 -10.29
CA LEU A 115 8.93 6.30 -10.71
C LEU A 115 8.57 6.13 -12.20
N ALA A 116 7.57 6.86 -12.70
CA ALA A 116 7.23 6.90 -14.12
C ALA A 116 8.40 7.43 -14.96
N CYS A 117 9.01 8.54 -14.55
CA CYS A 117 10.14 9.15 -15.27
C CYS A 117 11.36 8.21 -15.35
N LEU A 118 11.60 7.41 -14.31
CA LEU A 118 12.69 6.41 -14.29
C LEU A 118 12.41 5.21 -15.20
N SER A 119 11.14 4.99 -15.59
CA SER A 119 10.75 3.86 -16.42
C SER A 119 10.77 4.10 -17.92
N ASP A 120 10.85 5.37 -18.31
CA ASP A 120 11.00 5.79 -19.71
C ASP A 120 12.48 5.87 -20.15
N LEU A 121 13.41 5.45 -19.29
CA LEU A 121 14.87 5.42 -19.51
C LEU A 121 15.39 4.00 -19.72
#